data_AF-A0A5B1C956-F1
#
_entry.id   AF-A0A5B1C956-F1
#
_cell.length_a   1.000
_cell.length_b   1.000
_cell.length_c   1.000
_cell.angle_alpha   90.00
_cell.angle_beta   90.00
_cell.angle_gamma   90.00
#
_symmetry.space_group_name_H-M   'P 1'
#
loop_
_entity.id
_entity.type
_entity.pdbx_description
1 polymer ?
#
loop_
_entity_poly.entity_id
_entity_poly.type
_entity_poly.pdbx_seq_one_letter_code
_entity_poly.pdbx_strand_id
1 'polypeptide(L)'
;MAKKDTFRIVTRGTDGNLLIRDYMSCDPIIDSHQQIGTDDCSTDLELRGMPVFRGLIGPMPEGKTVVRYESPEVFESLTKEWGAAKPRRRTRRPSKKQVEAAATVS
;
A
#
# COMPACT_ATOMS: atom_id res chain seq x y z
N MET A 1 -10.89 17.75 -7.87
CA MET A 1 -9.92 16.73 -7.41
C MET A 1 -9.12 16.26 -8.61
N ALA A 2 -7.87 15.82 -8.42
CA ALA A 2 -7.06 15.35 -9.55
C ALA A 2 -7.59 13.97 -9.94
N LYS A 3 -8.14 13.83 -11.15
CA LYS A 3 -8.74 12.58 -11.60
C LYS A 3 -7.69 11.49 -11.65
N LYS A 4 -7.97 10.32 -11.09
CA LYS A 4 -7.14 9.14 -11.33
C LYS A 4 -7.29 8.68 -12.78
N ASP A 5 -6.19 8.75 -13.51
CA ASP A 5 -6.09 8.49 -14.94
C ASP A 5 -5.08 7.39 -15.28
N THR A 6 -4.38 6.89 -14.27
CA THR A 6 -3.37 5.84 -14.43
C THR A 6 -3.74 4.62 -13.61
N PHE A 7 -3.79 3.47 -14.26
CA PHE A 7 -4.03 2.18 -13.64
C PHE A 7 -2.72 1.39 -13.61
N ARG A 8 -2.25 1.07 -12.40
CA ARG A 8 -0.98 0.38 -12.17
C ARG A 8 -1.24 -1.04 -11.72
N ILE A 9 -0.66 -2.02 -12.41
CA ILE A 9 -0.61 -3.42 -11.97
C ILE A 9 0.79 -3.71 -11.42
N VAL A 10 0.86 -4.14 -10.17
CA VAL A 10 2.11 -4.58 -9.51
C VAL A 10 2.08 -6.08 -9.30
N THR A 11 2.99 -6.78 -9.96
CA THR A 11 3.12 -8.25 -9.88
C THR A 11 4.54 -8.61 -9.48
N ARG A 12 4.76 -9.88 -9.18
CA ARG A 12 6.10 -10.41 -8.92
C ARG A 12 6.61 -11.16 -10.14
N GLY A 13 7.84 -10.85 -10.56
CA GLY A 13 8.56 -11.61 -11.57
C GLY A 13 9.03 -12.95 -11.03
N THR A 14 9.40 -13.86 -11.94
CA THR A 14 9.98 -15.17 -11.58
C THR A 14 11.30 -15.06 -10.82
N ASP A 15 11.98 -13.93 -10.97
CA ASP A 15 13.21 -13.55 -10.26
C ASP A 15 12.94 -12.93 -8.87
N GLY A 16 11.66 -12.78 -8.49
CA GLY A 16 11.25 -12.20 -7.21
C GLY A 16 11.19 -10.67 -7.20
N ASN A 17 11.54 -9.99 -8.29
CA ASN A 17 11.47 -8.53 -8.41
C ASN A 17 10.04 -8.06 -8.68
N LEU A 18 9.75 -6.79 -8.37
CA LEU A 18 8.46 -6.18 -8.69
C LEU A 18 8.40 -5.81 -10.17
N LEU A 19 7.34 -6.26 -10.83
CA LEU A 19 6.98 -5.88 -12.19
C LEU A 19 5.80 -4.90 -12.14
N ILE A 20 6.02 -3.69 -12.64
CA ILE A 20 5.05 -2.60 -12.65
C ILE A 20 4.61 -2.37 -14.09
N ARG A 21 3.30 -2.38 -14.34
CA ARG A 21 2.70 -2.01 -15.63
C ARG A 21 1.66 -0.93 -15.44
N ASP A 22 1.83 0.18 -16.15
CA ASP A 22 0.91 1.32 -16.10
C ASP A 22 0.08 1.37 -17.38
N TYR A 23 -1.21 1.63 -17.21
CA TYR A 23 -2.21 1.74 -18.27
C TYR A 23 -2.96 3.06 -18.13
N MET A 24 -3.33 3.68 -19.26
CA MET A 24 -4.12 4.92 -19.27
C MET A 24 -5.63 4.67 -19.20
N SER A 25 -6.06 3.41 -19.32
CA SER A 25 -7.45 2.98 -19.15
C SER A 25 -7.52 1.60 -18.50
N CYS A 26 -8.72 1.22 -18.03
CA CYS A 26 -8.97 -0.11 -17.49
C CYS A 26 -9.14 -1.19 -18.55
N ASP A 27 -9.37 -0.85 -19.82
CA ASP A 27 -9.76 -1.83 -20.85
C ASP A 27 -8.74 -2.97 -21.00
N PRO A 28 -7.42 -2.72 -21.07
CA PRO A 28 -6.43 -3.80 -21.16
C PRO A 28 -6.40 -4.72 -19.93
N ILE A 29 -6.84 -4.19 -18.78
CA ILE A 29 -6.92 -4.95 -17.52
C ILE A 29 -8.16 -5.84 -17.54
N ILE A 30 -9.29 -5.34 -18.04
CA ILE A 30 -10.54 -6.10 -18.19
C ILE A 30 -10.35 -7.27 -19.17
N ASP A 31 -9.58 -7.07 -20.24
CA ASP A 31 -9.28 -8.11 -21.22
C ASP A 31 -8.42 -9.25 -20.64
N SER A 32 -7.55 -8.94 -19.67
CA SER A 32 -6.61 -9.90 -19.08
C SER A 32 -7.09 -10.48 -17.75
N HIS A 33 -7.96 -9.77 -17.03
CA HIS A 33 -8.48 -10.17 -15.73
C HIS A 33 -10.01 -10.03 -15.71
N GLN A 34 -10.69 -11.12 -15.37
CA GLN A 34 -12.14 -11.12 -15.22
C GLN A 34 -12.57 -10.14 -14.11
N GLN A 35 -13.40 -9.16 -14.45
CA GLN A 35 -14.08 -8.33 -13.47
C GLN A 35 -15.11 -9.18 -12.70
N ILE A 36 -15.03 -9.16 -11.38
CA ILE A 36 -15.91 -9.90 -10.47
C ILE A 36 -16.84 -8.99 -9.65
N GLY A 37 -16.63 -7.67 -9.73
CA GLY A 37 -17.47 -6.69 -9.06
C GLY A 37 -16.94 -5.27 -9.22
N THR A 38 -17.40 -4.40 -8.33
CA THR A 38 -16.99 -2.99 -8.22
C THR A 38 -16.77 -2.65 -6.76
N ASP A 39 -15.82 -1.77 -6.47
CA ASP A 39 -15.58 -1.29 -5.11
C ASP A 39 -16.65 -0.27 -4.68
N ASP A 40 -17.18 -0.39 -3.46
CA ASP A 40 -18.13 0.59 -2.89
C ASP A 40 -17.70 1.09 -1.49
N CYS A 41 -16.71 0.45 -0.87
CA CYS A 41 -16.32 0.72 0.51
C CYS A 41 -15.09 1.61 0.67
N SER A 42 -14.40 1.97 -0.42
CA SER A 42 -13.25 2.88 -0.34
C SER A 42 -13.62 4.23 0.30
N THR A 43 -12.72 4.75 1.13
CA THR A 43 -12.78 6.11 1.67
C THR A 43 -12.48 7.15 0.60
N ASP A 44 -11.69 6.78 -0.40
CA ASP A 44 -11.45 7.58 -1.59
C ASP A 44 -12.62 7.39 -2.58
N LEU A 45 -13.42 8.44 -2.73
CA LEU A 45 -14.61 8.45 -3.59
C LEU A 45 -14.26 8.23 -5.07
N GLU A 46 -13.04 8.54 -5.51
CA GLU A 46 -12.62 8.30 -6.90
C GLU A 46 -12.31 6.83 -7.17
N LEU A 47 -12.23 5.99 -6.13
CA LEU A 47 -12.09 4.53 -6.28
C LEU A 47 -13.43 3.80 -6.26
N ARG A 48 -14.48 4.40 -5.72
CA ARG A 48 -15.79 3.76 -5.73
C ARG A 48 -16.29 3.62 -7.17
N GLY A 49 -16.89 2.48 -7.47
CA GLY A 49 -17.29 2.08 -8.81
C GLY A 49 -16.16 1.52 -9.67
N MET A 50 -14.89 1.57 -9.21
CA MET A 50 -13.79 0.95 -9.96
C MET A 50 -13.88 -0.58 -9.91
N PRO A 51 -13.45 -1.27 -10.98
CA PRO A 51 -13.60 -2.72 -11.09
C PRO A 51 -12.75 -3.48 -10.06
N VAL A 52 -13.35 -4.51 -9.47
CA VAL A 52 -12.63 -5.52 -8.71
C VAL A 52 -12.36 -6.70 -9.64
N PHE A 53 -11.10 -7.11 -9.73
CA PHE A 53 -10.65 -8.13 -10.67
C PHE A 53 -10.31 -9.45 -9.99
N ARG A 54 -10.62 -10.57 -10.64
CA ARG A 54 -10.20 -11.89 -10.17
C ARG A 54 -8.68 -12.01 -10.22
N GLY A 55 -8.07 -12.36 -9.08
CA GLY A 55 -6.64 -12.58 -8.97
C GLY A 55 -5.80 -11.31 -8.80
N LEU A 56 -6.43 -10.14 -8.62
CA LEU A 56 -5.77 -8.90 -8.23
C LEU A 56 -6.39 -8.37 -6.94
N ILE A 57 -5.57 -7.74 -6.11
CA ILE A 57 -5.93 -7.01 -4.91
C ILE A 57 -6.00 -5.52 -5.28
N GLY A 58 -7.13 -4.89 -4.98
CA GLY A 58 -7.43 -3.50 -5.34
C GLY A 58 -8.93 -3.31 -5.55
N PRO A 59 -9.36 -2.11 -5.96
CA PRO A 59 -8.58 -0.92 -6.29
C PRO A 59 -8.00 -0.22 -5.06
N MET A 60 -6.73 0.22 -5.12
CA MET A 60 -6.09 0.98 -4.03
C MET A 60 -5.59 2.34 -4.50
N PRO A 61 -5.62 3.38 -3.64
CA PRO A 61 -5.10 4.68 -3.99
C PRO A 61 -3.57 4.67 -3.91
N GLU A 62 -2.90 5.07 -4.99
CA GLU A 62 -1.47 5.36 -4.98
C GLU A 62 -1.24 6.82 -5.39
N GLY A 63 -0.78 7.64 -4.45
CA GLY A 63 -0.63 9.07 -4.68
C GLY A 63 -1.96 9.75 -5.04
N LYS A 64 -1.91 10.73 -5.95
CA LYS A 64 -3.09 11.54 -6.32
C LYS A 64 -3.81 11.03 -7.57
N THR A 65 -3.10 10.37 -8.49
CA THR A 65 -3.59 10.09 -9.84
C THR A 65 -3.58 8.61 -10.21
N VAL A 66 -3.05 7.73 -9.34
CA VAL A 66 -2.87 6.32 -9.66
C VAL A 66 -3.87 5.45 -8.89
N VAL A 67 -4.53 4.55 -9.61
CA VAL A 67 -5.24 3.39 -9.05
C VAL A 67 -4.31 2.19 -9.14
N ARG A 68 -3.93 1.61 -8.01
CA ARG A 68 -3.10 0.41 -7.96
C ARG A 68 -3.94 -0.85 -7.81
N TYR A 69 -3.57 -1.86 -8.58
CA TYR A 69 -3.89 -3.26 -8.38
C TYR A 69 -2.60 -4.04 -8.19
N GLU A 70 -2.63 -5.08 -7.38
CA GLU A 70 -1.45 -5.91 -7.15
C GLU A 70 -1.79 -7.39 -7.07
N SER A 71 -0.84 -8.26 -7.42
CA SER A 71 -1.02 -9.71 -7.20
C SER A 71 -1.07 -10.03 -5.70
N PRO A 72 -1.76 -11.10 -5.28
CA PRO A 72 -1.80 -11.53 -3.88
C PRO A 72 -0.41 -11.70 -3.25
N GLU A 73 0.56 -12.21 -4.01
CA GLU A 73 1.94 -12.42 -3.53
C GLU A 73 2.64 -11.10 -3.17
N VAL A 74 2.41 -10.05 -3.95
CA VAL A 74 2.94 -8.71 -3.68
C VAL A 74 2.27 -8.12 -2.44
N PHE A 75 0.93 -8.20 -2.36
CA PHE A 75 0.18 -7.71 -1.21
C PHE A 75 0.65 -8.36 0.09
N GLU A 76 0.78 -9.69 0.10
CA GLU A 76 1.25 -10.42 1.27
C GLU A 76 2.66 -10.04 1.67
N SER A 77 3.59 -9.93 0.70
CA SER A 77 4.99 -9.61 0.96
C SER A 77 5.11 -8.21 1.55
N LEU A 78 4.49 -7.20 0.92
CA LEU A 78 4.51 -5.82 1.38
C LEU A 78 3.82 -5.67 2.74
N THR A 79 2.73 -6.39 2.97
CA THR A 79 2.03 -6.37 4.28
C THR A 79 2.90 -6.98 5.37
N LYS A 80 3.61 -8.08 5.10
CA LYS A 80 4.56 -8.71 6.04
C LYS A 80 5.74 -7.79 6.35
N GLU A 81 6.31 -7.14 5.34
CA GLU A 81 7.40 -6.16 5.52
C GLU A 81 6.95 -4.97 6.37
N TRP A 82 5.76 -4.44 6.10
CA TRP A 82 5.17 -3.37 6.89
C TRP A 82 4.96 -3.78 8.36
N GLY A 83 4.45 -4.99 8.60
CA GLY A 83 4.28 -5.53 9.95
C GLY A 83 5.60 -5.82 10.68
N ALA A 84 6.67 -6.17 9.96
CA ALA A 84 8.00 -6.42 10.51
C ALA A 84 8.75 -5.13 10.86
N ALA A 85 8.34 -3.97 10.31
CA ALA A 85 8.97 -2.69 10.58
C ALA A 85 8.82 -2.32 12.07
N LYS A 86 9.91 -2.50 12.84
CA LYS A 86 9.90 -2.28 14.29
C LYS A 86 9.59 -0.80 14.58
N PRO A 87 8.51 -0.49 15.32
CA PRO A 87 8.21 0.89 15.65
C PRO A 87 9.39 1.48 16.42
N ARG A 88 9.83 2.68 16.01
CA ARG A 88 10.96 3.37 16.65
C ARG A 88 10.63 3.53 18.13
N ARG A 89 11.32 2.77 18.98
CA ARG A 89 11.13 2.80 20.43
C ARG A 89 11.38 4.23 20.89
N ARG A 90 10.32 4.94 21.25
CA ARG A 90 10.41 6.30 21.79
C ARG A 90 11.05 6.17 23.18
N THR A 91 12.36 6.32 23.25
CA THR A 91 13.05 6.45 24.52
C THR A 91 12.61 7.78 25.14
N ARG A 92 12.05 7.74 26.36
CA ARG A 92 11.87 8.95 27.15
C ARG A 92 13.28 9.47 27.42
N ARG A 93 13.62 10.63 26.86
CA ARG A 93 14.84 11.35 27.25
C ARG A 93 14.66 11.66 28.74
N PRO A 94 15.52 11.17 29.65
CA PRO A 94 15.43 11.59 31.04
C PRO A 94 15.58 13.11 31.05
N SER A 95 14.68 13.79 31.77
CA SER A 95 14.87 15.21 32.03
C SER A 95 16.17 15.36 32.81
N LYS A 96 16.92 16.43 32.53
CA LYS A 96 18.25 16.68 33.14
C LYS A 96 18.22 16.61 34.69
N LYS A 97 17.04 16.83 35.29
CA LYS A 97 16.77 16.69 36.74
C LYS A 97 16.86 15.26 37.30
N GLN A 98 16.67 14.22 36.48
CA GLN A 98 16.72 12.82 36.97
C GLN A 98 18.14 12.23 36.97
N VAL A 99 19.08 12.85 36.25
CA VAL A 99 20.48 12.37 36.18
C VAL A 99 21.28 12.84 37.40
N GLU A 100 20.97 14.02 37.95
CA GLU A 100 21.62 14.54 39.16
C GLU A 100 21.21 13.77 40.43
N ALA A 101 19.95 13.36 40.57
CA ALA A 101 19.47 12.65 41.76
C ALA A 101 19.99 11.20 41.89
N ALA A 102 20.39 10.57 40.78
CA ALA A 102 20.96 9.22 40.79
C ALA A 102 22.48 9.20 41.08
N ALA A 103 23.15 10.35 41.02
CA ALA A 103 24.59 10.47 41.25
C ALA A 103 24.96 10.81 42.72
N THR A 104 23.96 11.03 43.60
CA THR A 104 24.19 11.46 45.00
C THR A 104 23.80 10.41 46.05
N VAL A 105 23.52 9.16 45.64
CA VAL A 105 23.35 8.05 46.59
C VAL A 105 24.41 7.00 46.31
N SER A 106 25.57 7.19 46.92
CA SER A 106 26.61 6.20 47.19
C SER A 106 27.23 6.54 48.54
#